data_AF-A0A7C2S5K7-F1
#
_entry.id   AF-A0A7C2S5K7-F1
#
_cell.length_a   1.000
_cell.length_b   1.000
_cell.length_c   1.000
_cell.angle_alpha   90.00
_cell.angle_beta   90.00
_cell.angle_gamma   90.00
#
_symmetry.space_group_name_H-M   'P 1'
#
loop_
_entity.id
_entity.type
_entity.pdbx_description
1 polymer ?
#
loop_
_entity_poly.entity_id
_entity_poly.type
_entity_poly.pdbx_seq_one_letter_code
_entity_poly.pdbx_strand_id
1 'polypeptide(L)'
;MQRLIGLVLVAFALSLAGLSTYAGTMKEPTRQVSAASTELKGEITHIKGHTLMLKDEAGKPHLVKATEAKMFEGLKVGDKVDVKLENGKAISVEKI
;
A
#
# COMPACT_ATOMS: atom_id res chain seq x y z
N MET A 1 62.05 10.51 50.28
CA MET A 1 62.00 11.46 49.14
C MET A 1 61.17 10.76 48.06
N GLN A 2 60.01 11.17 47.55
CA GLN A 2 59.18 12.37 47.61
C GLN A 2 57.71 11.93 47.45
N ARG A 3 56.80 12.74 48.00
CA ARG A 3 55.34 12.67 47.82
C ARG A 3 54.97 13.33 46.49
N LEU A 4 53.91 12.82 45.83
CA LEU A 4 53.06 13.47 44.82
C LEU A 4 51.89 12.49 44.61
N ILE A 5 50.75 12.56 45.31
CA ILE A 5 49.66 13.55 45.19
C ILE A 5 49.48 14.02 43.75
N GLY A 6 48.40 13.57 43.10
CA GLY A 6 48.00 14.16 41.83
C GLY A 6 46.91 13.42 41.06
N LEU A 7 45.66 13.65 41.47
CA LEU A 7 44.48 13.70 40.61
C LEU A 7 44.07 12.43 39.83
N VAL A 8 43.33 11.57 40.52
CA VAL A 8 42.27 10.75 39.91
C VAL A 8 41.16 11.72 39.44
N LEU A 9 41.16 12.04 38.15
CA LEU A 9 40.11 12.83 37.52
C LEU A 9 38.97 11.88 37.08
N VAL A 10 38.16 11.48 38.05
CA VAL A 10 36.83 10.90 37.81
C VAL A 10 35.93 12.05 37.38
N ALA A 11 35.92 12.33 36.07
CA ALA A 11 34.84 13.08 35.47
C ALA A 11 33.63 12.14 35.35
N PHE A 12 32.86 12.14 36.43
CA PHE A 12 31.50 11.66 36.56
C PHE A 12 30.64 12.39 35.51
N ALA A 13 30.67 11.90 34.26
CA ALA A 13 29.77 12.37 33.21
C ALA A 13 28.39 11.82 33.52
N LEU A 14 27.65 12.64 34.26
CA LEU A 14 26.20 12.70 34.41
C LEU A 14 25.42 11.68 33.56
N SER A 15 25.05 10.59 34.23
CA SER A 15 23.80 9.90 33.99
C SER A 15 22.65 10.86 34.26
N LEU A 16 21.96 11.34 33.21
CA LEU A 16 20.55 11.71 33.32
C LEU A 16 19.86 11.54 31.96
N ALA A 17 18.76 10.79 32.02
CA ALA A 17 17.69 10.70 31.04
C ALA A 17 17.97 9.89 29.76
N GLY A 18 17.71 8.59 29.85
CA GLY A 18 17.53 7.73 28.69
C GLY A 18 16.93 6.35 28.98
N LEU A 19 16.11 6.21 30.03
CA LEU A 19 15.26 5.03 30.18
C LEU A 19 14.08 5.17 29.20
N SER A 20 14.13 4.41 28.10
CA SER A 20 12.95 3.80 27.45
C SER A 20 13.49 2.90 26.35
N THR A 21 13.69 1.63 26.68
CA THR A 21 12.75 0.55 26.34
C THR A 21 12.84 0.20 24.85
N TYR A 22 13.38 -1.00 24.62
CA TYR A 22 13.24 -1.77 23.40
C TYR A 22 11.79 -1.74 22.90
N ALA A 23 11.57 -1.06 21.78
CA ALA A 23 10.52 -1.34 20.82
C ALA A 23 11.22 -1.22 19.46
N GLY A 24 11.61 -2.30 18.78
CA GLY A 24 10.69 -3.38 18.46
C GLY A 24 9.57 -2.89 17.56
N THR A 25 9.83 -1.91 16.68
CA THR A 25 8.91 -1.57 15.60
C THR A 25 9.68 -1.65 14.29
N MET A 26 9.58 -2.85 13.70
CA MET A 26 9.50 -2.98 12.26
C MET A 26 8.71 -1.79 11.74
N LYS A 27 9.34 -0.93 10.95
CA LYS A 27 8.60 -0.02 10.08
C LYS A 27 7.90 -0.90 9.06
N GLU A 28 6.74 -1.43 9.44
CA GLU A 28 5.72 -1.78 8.48
C GLU A 28 5.58 -0.56 7.57
N PRO A 29 5.70 -0.70 6.24
CA PRO A 29 5.30 0.37 5.37
C PRO A 29 3.81 0.55 5.63
N THR A 30 3.46 1.58 6.39
CA THR A 30 2.10 2.10 6.47
C THR A 30 1.75 2.49 5.05
N ARG A 31 1.18 1.53 4.31
CA ARG A 31 0.40 1.78 3.11
C ARG A 31 -0.77 2.61 3.60
N GLN A 32 -0.54 3.90 3.70
CA GLN A 32 -1.56 4.90 3.68
C GLN A 32 -2.16 4.81 2.28
N VAL A 33 -3.03 3.82 2.10
CA VAL A 33 -3.97 3.77 0.99
C VAL A 33 -4.92 4.92 1.30
N SER A 34 -4.54 6.10 0.84
CA SER A 34 -5.52 7.10 0.48
C SER A 34 -6.57 6.32 -0.30
N ALA A 35 -7.81 6.26 0.19
CA ALA A 35 -8.93 5.65 -0.53
C ALA A 35 -9.26 6.55 -1.73
N ALA A 36 -8.27 6.78 -2.58
CA ALA A 36 -8.38 7.45 -3.84
C ALA A 36 -9.12 6.46 -4.73
N SER A 37 -10.39 6.77 -4.97
CA SER A 37 -11.14 6.15 -6.05
C SER A 37 -10.30 6.29 -7.31
N THR A 38 -9.84 5.14 -7.82
CA THR A 38 -9.00 5.08 -9.01
C THR A 38 -9.92 4.73 -10.17
N GLU A 39 -10.03 5.64 -11.12
CA GLU A 39 -10.70 5.39 -12.40
C GLU A 39 -9.74 4.67 -13.33
N LEU A 40 -10.19 3.57 -13.92
CA LEU A 40 -9.38 2.70 -14.75
C LEU A 40 -10.17 2.35 -16.02
N LYS A 41 -9.70 2.89 -17.14
CA LYS A 41 -10.29 2.66 -18.46
C LYS A 41 -9.50 1.62 -19.21
N GLY A 42 -10.20 0.70 -19.87
CA GLY A 42 -9.54 -0.33 -20.65
C GLY A 42 -10.48 -1.26 -21.39
N GLU A 43 -9.89 -2.15 -22.17
CA GLU A 43 -10.61 -3.21 -22.88
C GLU A 43 -10.56 -4.50 -22.08
N ILE A 44 -11.69 -5.19 -21.96
CA ILE A 44 -11.77 -6.48 -21.27
C ILE A 44 -11.04 -7.53 -22.10
N THR A 45 -10.00 -8.12 -21.52
CA THR A 45 -9.23 -9.21 -22.15
C THR A 45 -9.64 -10.58 -21.63
N HIS A 46 -10.16 -10.66 -20.40
CA HIS A 46 -10.59 -11.91 -19.81
C HIS A 46 -11.64 -11.70 -18.72
N ILE A 47 -12.62 -12.60 -18.65
CA ILE A 47 -13.62 -12.63 -17.57
C ILE A 47 -13.64 -14.03 -16.97
N LYS A 48 -13.49 -14.13 -15.65
CA LYS A 48 -13.53 -15.40 -14.93
C LYS A 48 -14.25 -15.23 -13.60
N GLY A 49 -15.53 -15.63 -13.55
CA GLY A 49 -16.35 -15.54 -12.35
C GLY A 49 -16.44 -14.10 -11.83
N HIS A 50 -15.91 -13.85 -10.63
CA HIS A 50 -15.90 -12.53 -9.98
C HIS A 50 -14.62 -11.72 -10.24
N THR A 51 -13.86 -12.07 -11.27
CA THR A 51 -12.62 -11.37 -11.62
C THR A 51 -12.60 -11.07 -13.11
N LEU A 52 -12.18 -9.86 -13.44
CA LEU A 52 -12.08 -9.33 -14.78
C LEU A 52 -10.65 -8.85 -15.00
N MET A 53 -10.06 -9.19 -16.14
CA MET A 53 -8.82 -8.57 -16.60
C MET A 53 -9.14 -7.58 -17.70
N LEU A 54 -8.64 -6.37 -17.52
CA LEU A 54 -8.72 -5.31 -18.50
C LEU A 54 -7.32 -4.86 -18.89
N LYS A 55 -7.17 -4.40 -20.13
CA LYS A 55 -5.93 -3.85 -20.67
C LYS A 55 -6.14 -2.35 -20.82
N ASP A 56 -5.31 -1.57 -20.13
CA ASP A 56 -5.37 -0.11 -20.25
C ASP A 56 -4.85 0.37 -21.62
N GLU A 57 -4.97 1.67 -21.88
CA GLU A 57 -4.48 2.26 -23.14
C GLU A 57 -2.95 2.16 -23.28
N ALA A 58 -2.21 2.06 -22.18
CA ALA A 58 -0.78 1.80 -22.18
C ALA A 58 -0.43 0.32 -22.44
N GLY A 59 -1.44 -0.52 -22.62
CA GLY A 59 -1.33 -1.95 -22.87
C GLY A 59 -0.98 -2.79 -21.64
N LYS A 60 -1.00 -2.22 -20.43
CA LYS A 60 -0.78 -2.95 -19.18
C LYS A 60 -2.07 -3.70 -18.77
N PRO A 61 -1.95 -4.98 -18.41
CA PRO A 61 -3.07 -5.73 -17.86
C PRO A 61 -3.30 -5.35 -16.39
N HIS A 62 -4.56 -5.11 -16.04
CA HIS A 62 -5.01 -4.90 -14.66
C HIS A 62 -6.06 -5.93 -14.31
N LEU A 63 -5.93 -6.49 -13.11
CA LEU A 63 -6.88 -7.46 -12.57
C LEU A 63 -7.82 -6.75 -11.61
N VAL A 64 -9.10 -6.81 -11.93
CA VAL A 64 -10.18 -6.18 -11.18
C VAL A 64 -11.05 -7.25 -10.55
N LYS A 65 -11.26 -7.14 -9.24
CA LYS A 65 -12.25 -7.93 -8.52
C LYS A 65 -13.49 -7.09 -8.28
N ALA A 66 -14.65 -7.59 -8.67
CA ALA A 66 -15.90 -6.92 -8.33
C ALA A 66 -16.23 -7.10 -6.86
N THR A 67 -16.88 -6.09 -6.29
CA THR A 67 -17.50 -6.20 -4.96
C THR A 67 -18.73 -7.10 -5.02
N GLU A 68 -19.45 -7.08 -6.15
CA GLU A 68 -20.64 -7.89 -6.41
C GLU A 68 -20.53 -8.68 -7.71
N ALA A 69 -20.99 -9.94 -7.69
CA ALA A 69 -20.94 -10.84 -8.85
C ALA A 69 -21.62 -10.28 -10.10
N LYS A 70 -22.71 -9.53 -9.90
CA LYS A 70 -23.57 -9.01 -10.97
C LYS A 70 -22.93 -7.85 -11.73
N MET A 71 -21.88 -7.21 -11.20
CA MET A 71 -21.21 -6.09 -11.86
C MET A 71 -20.56 -6.47 -13.20
N PHE A 72 -20.30 -7.75 -13.42
CA PHE A 72 -19.76 -8.25 -14.68
C PHE A 72 -20.80 -8.94 -15.56
N GLU A 73 -22.06 -9.01 -15.13
CA GLU A 73 -23.13 -9.57 -15.95
C GLU A 73 -23.35 -8.71 -17.21
N GLY A 74 -23.36 -9.36 -18.37
CA GLY A 74 -23.55 -8.68 -19.66
C GLY A 74 -22.29 -8.11 -20.29
N LEU A 75 -21.16 -8.06 -19.58
CA LEU A 75 -19.86 -7.68 -20.14
C LEU A 75 -19.23 -8.83 -20.92
N LYS A 76 -18.53 -8.50 -22.01
CA LYS A 76 -17.83 -9.49 -22.85
C LYS A 76 -16.37 -9.11 -23.06
N VAL A 77 -15.55 -10.11 -23.36
CA VAL A 77 -14.18 -9.89 -23.83
C VAL A 77 -14.23 -9.05 -25.12
N GLY A 78 -13.40 -8.01 -25.19
CA GLY A 78 -13.39 -7.01 -26.26
C GLY A 78 -14.19 -5.75 -25.96
N ASP A 79 -15.03 -5.74 -24.92
CA ASP A 79 -15.75 -4.53 -24.52
C ASP A 79 -14.80 -3.51 -23.88
N LYS A 80 -14.99 -2.23 -24.22
CA LYS A 80 -14.33 -1.12 -23.53
C LYS A 80 -15.18 -0.70 -22.33
N VAL A 81 -14.52 -0.56 -21.18
CA VAL A 81 -15.17 -0.23 -19.92
C VAL A 81 -14.39 0.82 -19.15
N ASP A 82 -15.12 1.63 -18.41
CA ASP A 82 -14.62 2.49 -17.34
C ASP A 82 -14.93 1.83 -16.00
N VAL A 83 -13.89 1.57 -15.21
CA VAL A 83 -13.99 0.91 -13.92
C VAL A 83 -13.56 1.86 -12.82
N LYS A 84 -14.47 2.10 -11.86
CA LYS A 84 -14.14 2.79 -10.61
C LYS A 84 -13.70 1.79 -9.57
N LEU A 85 -12.46 1.93 -9.11
CA LEU A 85 -11.87 1.10 -8.08
C LEU A 85 -11.82 1.87 -6.76
N GLU A 86 -12.34 1.29 -5.68
CA GLU A 86 -12.18 1.80 -4.34
C GLU A 86 -11.61 0.68 -3.46
N ASN A 87 -10.56 0.98 -2.69
CA ASN A 87 -9.88 -0.01 -1.84
C ASN A 87 -9.45 -1.30 -2.60
N GLY A 88 -9.09 -1.16 -3.88
CA GLY A 88 -8.67 -2.29 -4.73
C GLY A 88 -9.80 -3.19 -5.23
N LYS A 89 -11.07 -2.78 -5.07
CA LYS A 89 -12.25 -3.48 -5.61
C LYS A 89 -13.02 -2.58 -6.56
N ALA A 90 -13.64 -3.14 -7.58
CA ALA A 90 -14.54 -2.39 -8.43
C ALA A 90 -15.85 -2.10 -7.68
N ILE A 91 -16.19 -0.82 -7.64
CA ILE A 91 -17.45 -0.28 -7.11
C ILE A 91 -18.41 0.12 -8.23
N SER A 92 -17.91 0.35 -9.45
CA SER A 92 -18.72 0.60 -10.63
C SER A 92 -17.98 0.15 -11.89
N VAL A 93 -18.72 -0.36 -12.87
CA VAL A 93 -18.22 -0.73 -14.19
C VAL A 93 -19.24 -0.24 -15.22
N GLU A 94 -18.80 0.62 -16.12
CA GLU A 94 -19.65 1.17 -17.17
C GLU A 94 -19.04 0.89 -18.54
N LYS A 95 -19.87 0.47 -19.50
CA LYS A 95 -19.43 0.21 -20.87
C LYS A 95 -19.41 1.53 -21.66
N ILE A 96 -18.37 1.73 -22.46
CA ILE A 96 -18.15 2.94 -23.28
C ILE A 96 -18.26 2.62 -24.78
#